data_AF-A0A2E5SHL5-F1
#
_entry.id   AF-A0A2E5SHL5-F1
#
_cell.length_a   1.000
_cell.length_b   1.000
_cell.length_c   1.000
_cell.angle_alpha   90.00
_cell.angle_beta   90.00
_cell.angle_gamma   90.00
#
_symmetry.space_group_name_H-M   'P 1'
#
loop_
_entity.id
_entity.type
_entity.pdbx_description
1 polymer ?
#
loop_
_entity_poly.entity_id
_entity_poly.type
_entity_poly.pdbx_seq_one_letter_code
_entity_poly.pdbx_strand_id
1 'polypeptide(L)' 'MILSIDDSVNIIGNSKPPRTGSFEVLINNKLVFSKLDSNLFPNSEEIYSWFN' A
#
# COMPACT_ATOMS: atom_id res chain seq x y z
N MET A 1 -6.51 -1.55 -10.54
CA MET A 1 -7.10 -1.07 -9.28
C MET A 1 -7.60 -2.30 -8.55
N ILE A 2 -6.95 -2.66 -7.44
CA ILE A 2 -7.41 -3.78 -6.61
C ILE A 2 -8.53 -3.23 -5.73
N LEU A 3 -9.73 -3.80 -5.86
CA LEU A 3 -10.94 -3.29 -5.21
C LEU A 3 -11.27 -4.05 -3.92
N SER A 4 -10.93 -5.33 -3.83
CA SER A 4 -10.95 -6.10 -2.59
C SER A 4 -10.07 -7.36 -2.73
N ILE A 5 -9.39 -7.74 -1.66
CA ILE A 5 -8.64 -9.00 -1.51
C ILE A 5 -9.27 -9.83 -0.39
N ASP A 6 -9.72 -9.15 0.67
CA ASP A 6 -10.40 -9.74 1.82
C ASP A 6 -11.44 -8.72 2.31
N ASP A 7 -12.68 -9.16 2.48
CA ASP A 7 -13.81 -8.32 2.91
C ASP A 7 -13.70 -7.87 4.38
N SER A 8 -12.77 -8.45 5.16
CA SER A 8 -12.45 -8.04 6.52
C SER A 8 -11.44 -6.89 6.60
N VAL A 9 -10.80 -6.53 5.48
CA VAL A 9 -9.75 -5.51 5.44
C VAL A 9 -10.34 -4.13 5.17
N ASN A 10 -10.08 -3.18 6.06
CA ASN A 10 -10.45 -1.78 5.87
C ASN A 10 -9.34 -1.02 5.15
N ILE A 11 -9.59 -0.58 3.92
CA ILE A 11 -8.64 0.22 3.12
C ILE A 11 -8.91 1.71 3.39
N ILE A 12 -7.93 2.36 4.03
CA ILE A 12 -8.00 3.79 4.33
C ILE A 12 -7.04 4.54 3.41
N GLY A 13 -7.58 5.42 2.57
CA GLY A 13 -6.78 6.34 1.78
C GLY A 13 -6.16 7.45 2.63
N ASN A 14 -5.15 8.14 2.09
CA ASN A 14 -4.52 9.26 2.76
C ASN A 14 -5.55 10.37 3.09
N SER A 15 -5.65 10.74 4.37
CA SER A 15 -6.52 11.83 4.83
C SER A 15 -5.94 13.22 4.56
N LYS A 16 -4.62 13.29 4.35
CA LYS A 16 -3.87 14.51 3.99
C LYS A 16 -3.02 14.24 2.75
N PRO A 17 -2.78 15.25 1.90
CA PRO A 17 -1.90 15.09 0.75
C PRO A 17 -0.52 14.59 1.20
N PRO A 18 -0.04 13.45 0.67
CA PRO A 18 1.30 12.97 0.96
C PRO A 18 2.36 13.83 0.25
N ARG A 19 3.65 13.56 0.52
CA ARG A 19 4.74 14.21 -0.21
C ARG A 19 4.62 13.92 -1.71
N THR A 20 4.92 14.91 -2.54
CA THR A 20 4.87 14.77 -4.00
C THR A 20 5.72 13.58 -4.47
N GLY A 21 5.10 12.68 -5.23
CA GLY A 21 5.77 11.52 -5.82
C GLY A 21 5.89 10.29 -4.92
N SER A 22 5.45 10.37 -3.65
CA SER A 22 5.45 9.21 -2.75
C SER A 22 4.25 8.30 -2.98
N PHE A 23 4.47 7.01 -2.75
CA PHE A 23 3.44 6.00 -2.65
C PHE A 23 3.90 5.05 -1.54
N GLU A 24 3.18 5.04 -0.43
CA GLU A 24 3.54 4.29 0.76
C GLU A 24 2.32 3.49 1.20
N VAL A 25 2.56 2.24 1.60
CA VAL A 25 1.51 1.35 2.09
C VAL A 25 1.84 0.96 3.52
N LEU A 26 0.84 1.09 4.39
CA LEU A 26 0.91 0.68 5.77
C LEU A 26 -0.14 -0.39 6.05
N ILE A 27 0.26 -1.45 6.75
CA ILE A 27 -0.65 -2.47 7.28
C ILE A 27 -0.55 -2.42 8.80
N ASN A 28 -1.68 -2.24 9.49
CA ASN A 28 -1.72 -2.07 10.95
C ASN A 28 -0.71 -1.02 11.45
N ASN A 29 -0.68 0.14 10.77
CA ASN A 29 0.23 1.26 11.03
C ASN A 29 1.74 0.96 10.86
N LYS A 30 2.11 -0.19 10.29
CA LYS A 30 3.50 -0.53 9.95
C LYS A 30 3.74 -0.33 8.47
N LEU A 31 4.81 0.39 8.11
CA LEU A 31 5.24 0.57 6.74
C LEU A 31 5.64 -0.79 6.13
N VAL A 32 4.97 -1.19 5.05
CA VAL A 32 5.25 -2.44 4.31
C VAL A 32 5.81 -2.16 2.92
N PHE A 33 5.57 -0.95 2.38
CA PHE A 33 6.08 -0.56 1.07
C PHE A 33 6.32 0.95 1.00
N SER A 34 7.41 1.34 0.33
CA SER A 34 7.74 2.73 0.00
C SER A 34 8.28 2.80 -1.42
N LYS A 35 7.57 3.53 -2.29
CA LYS A 35 8.05 3.86 -3.64
C LYS A 35 9.29 4.75 -3.62
N LEU A 36 9.51 5.50 -2.55
CA LEU A 36 10.72 6.32 -2.44
C LEU A 36 11.97 5.46 -2.25
N ASP A 37 11.82 4.27 -1.66
CA ASP A 37 12.92 3.33 -1.44
C ASP A 37 13.11 2.41 -2.65
N SER A 38 12.02 1.88 -3.23
CA SER A 38 12.08 0.94 -4.35
C SER A 38 12.18 1.62 -5.73
N ASN A 39 11.86 2.92 -5.82
CA ASN A 39 11.65 3.67 -7.06
C ASN A 39 10.61 3.07 -8.03
N LEU A 40 9.80 2.12 -7.56
CA LEU A 40 8.82 1.39 -8.35
C LEU A 40 7.45 1.42 -7.68
N PHE A 41 6.41 1.06 -8.43
CA PHE A 41 5.11 0.71 -7.85
C PHE A 41 5.08 -0.79 -7.57
N PRO A 42 4.34 -1.22 -6.53
CA PRO A 42 4.22 -2.63 -6.23
C PRO A 42 3.39 -3.31 -7.32
N ASN A 43 3.78 -4.51 -7.71
CA ASN A 43 3.00 -5.36 -8.59
C ASN A 43 1.96 -6.18 -7.78
N SER A 44 1.05 -6.86 -8.48
CA SER A 44 -0.02 -7.62 -7.82
C SER A 44 0.51 -8.74 -6.91
N GLU A 45 1.56 -9.46 -7.32
CA GLU A 45 2.15 -10.53 -6.51
C GLU A 45 2.75 -10.00 -5.20
N GLU A 46 3.43 -8.85 -5.26
CA GLU A 46 3.92 -8.15 -4.07
C GLU A 46 2.76 -7.76 -3.16
N ILE A 47 1.68 -7.18 -3.70
CA ILE A 47 0.52 -6.79 -2.90
C ILE A 47 -0.12 -8.00 -2.21
N TYR A 48 -0.29 -9.13 -2.91
CA TYR A 48 -0.83 -10.36 -2.32
C TYR A 48 0.09 -10.93 -1.23
N SER A 49 1.41 -10.82 -1.38
CA SER A 49 2.38 -11.30 -0.38
C SER A 49 2.29 -10.59 0.97
N TRP A 50 1.71 -9.39 1.04
CA TRP A 50 1.58 -8.64 2.29
C TRP A 50 0.51 -9.18 3.24
N PHE A 51 -0.38 -10.05 2.75
CA PHE A 51 -1.50 -10.63 3.51
C PHE A 51 -1.30 -12.12 3.86
N ASN A 52 -0.18 -12.73 3.47
CA ASN A 52 0.16 -14.12 3.76
C ASN A 52 1.08 -14.27 4.97
#